data_AF-A0AA36N840-F1
#
_entry.id   AF-A0AA36N840-F1
#
_cell.length_a   1.000
_cell.length_b   1.000
_cell.length_c   1.000
_cell.angle_alpha   90.00
_cell.angle_beta   90.00
_cell.angle_gamma   90.00
#
_symmetry.space_group_name_H-M   'P 1'
#
loop_
_entity.id
_entity.type
_entity.pdbx_description
1 polymer ?
#
loop_
_entity_poly.entity_id
_entity_poly.type
_entity_poly.pdbx_seq_one_letter_code
_entity_poly.pdbx_strand_id
1 'polypeptide(L)'
;ATRLVSDALSKAKDNKDRIAKRVATAKRSEKRDALFKKYDKDGDGLWNRAEIQAYAKGEFNFELPAENLERIMRQVCRGEGASMEALQLLKVSVCIARDEERGKAKRAVRLEKEREEREARERREAEIRARHSEFSSECQALLGVLQKLDPDIASAEAMAEALVQDANGGQIKEADARARLGAIEAVAQKTHSAIAGAQLQAQGLSAKFLEDKEVAELMAPELAALKTKTESQDLALRKALASGAQARQLALNRAFAAYENLRMEVAAKLRVCIETQGGKPDDLYDAIKASSGTKVTKRHIKAYLQANQSLIEDEKLDSVFLGPSLSEKAEDENDEPEISREDFMRVVRVFYKVVTEIVLSDNLLIEQSEQLRRMEVGEIMEVFQGPMLDPSVGVYRIHGKALKDGIVGWVTVAGNQGITFLMPGGNLLKVVRPVQLTEMEDVETAGRLLVEGEVLEVIAWQRIREQTPQAVTRVKGRLQGEMVTGWVSMSENGVPNLEVL
;
A
#
# COMPACT_ATOMS: atom_id res chain seq x y z
N ALA A 1 -22.34 -92.03 25.52
CA ALA A 1 -20.95 -92.56 25.53
C ALA A 1 -19.86 -91.48 25.55
N THR A 2 -20.10 -90.25 25.05
CA THR A 2 -19.05 -89.21 24.85
C THR A 2 -18.60 -88.47 26.12
N ARG A 3 -19.45 -88.22 27.12
CA ARG A 3 -19.06 -87.55 28.38
C ARG A 3 -18.14 -88.39 29.27
N LEU A 4 -18.41 -89.69 29.39
CA LEU A 4 -17.58 -90.60 30.19
C LEU A 4 -16.16 -90.77 29.61
N VAL A 5 -16.03 -90.74 28.29
CA VAL A 5 -14.73 -90.77 27.61
C VAL A 5 -13.95 -89.47 27.80
N SER A 6 -14.64 -88.31 27.79
CA SER A 6 -14.03 -87.01 28.08
C SER A 6 -13.53 -86.91 29.53
N ASP A 7 -14.32 -87.37 30.51
CA ASP A 7 -13.91 -87.37 31.92
C ASP A 7 -12.75 -88.34 32.18
N ALA A 8 -12.73 -89.48 31.49
CA ALA A 8 -11.61 -90.43 31.56
C ALA A 8 -10.33 -89.83 30.96
N LEU A 9 -10.42 -89.12 29.84
CA LEU A 9 -9.28 -88.42 29.22
C LEU A 9 -8.77 -87.26 30.07
N SER A 10 -9.65 -86.49 30.71
CA SER A 10 -9.26 -85.43 31.66
C SER A 10 -8.53 -86.03 32.86
N LYS A 11 -9.07 -87.09 33.49
CA LYS A 11 -8.41 -87.78 34.60
C LYS A 11 -7.07 -88.41 34.19
N ALA A 12 -6.96 -88.91 32.97
CA ALA A 12 -5.70 -89.43 32.44
C ALA A 12 -4.66 -88.32 32.23
N LYS A 13 -5.08 -87.16 31.73
CA LYS A 13 -4.23 -85.96 31.58
C LYS A 13 -3.78 -85.43 32.95
N ASP A 14 -4.69 -85.30 33.92
CA ASP A 14 -4.37 -84.84 35.27
C ASP A 14 -3.41 -85.80 35.97
N ASN A 15 -3.58 -87.12 35.79
CA ASN A 15 -2.64 -88.11 36.31
C ASN A 15 -1.27 -88.05 35.62
N LYS A 16 -1.23 -87.87 34.29
CA LYS A 16 0.01 -87.68 33.55
C LYS A 16 0.74 -86.41 33.99
N ASP A 17 0.03 -85.31 34.16
CA ASP A 17 0.59 -84.04 34.64
C ASP A 17 1.04 -84.14 36.10
N ARG A 18 0.34 -84.90 36.95
CA ARG A 18 0.75 -85.20 38.33
C ARG A 18 2.04 -86.04 38.35
N ILE A 19 2.15 -87.05 37.49
CA ILE A 19 3.35 -87.88 37.37
C ILE A 19 4.51 -87.05 36.80
N ALA A 20 4.27 -86.27 35.75
CA ALA A 20 5.27 -85.39 35.15
C ALA A 20 5.78 -84.33 36.15
N LYS A 21 4.87 -83.74 36.95
CA LYS A 21 5.25 -82.84 38.05
C LYS A 21 6.09 -83.58 39.10
N ARG A 22 5.72 -84.79 39.52
CA ARG A 22 6.53 -85.58 40.47
C ARG A 22 7.92 -85.92 39.93
N VAL A 23 8.02 -86.37 38.68
CA VAL A 23 9.29 -86.68 38.01
C VAL A 23 10.15 -85.42 37.83
N ALA A 24 9.55 -84.28 37.47
CA ALA A 24 10.25 -83.01 37.36
C ALA A 24 10.74 -82.51 38.73
N THR A 25 9.95 -82.68 39.79
CA THR A 25 10.36 -82.36 41.17
C THR A 25 11.49 -83.27 41.64
N ALA A 26 11.44 -84.58 41.35
CA ALA A 26 12.49 -85.53 41.69
C ALA A 26 13.81 -85.23 40.93
N LYS A 27 13.75 -84.96 39.63
CA LYS A 27 14.93 -84.53 38.85
C LYS A 27 15.49 -83.18 39.32
N ARG A 28 14.63 -82.27 39.79
CA ARG A 28 15.06 -80.99 40.37
C ARG A 28 15.69 -81.18 41.75
N SER A 29 15.18 -82.08 42.59
CA SER A 29 15.83 -82.44 43.85
C SER A 29 17.17 -83.11 43.60
N GLU A 30 17.27 -84.10 42.71
CA GLU A 30 18.57 -84.74 42.39
C GLU A 30 19.63 -83.72 41.92
N LYS A 31 19.25 -82.78 41.05
CA LYS A 31 20.16 -81.70 40.62
C LYS A 31 20.51 -80.74 41.75
N ARG A 32 19.56 -80.44 42.64
CA ARG A 32 19.76 -79.62 43.84
C ARG A 32 20.73 -80.30 44.80
N ASP A 33 20.59 -81.60 44.98
CA ASP A 33 21.39 -82.41 45.90
C ASP A 33 22.82 -82.58 45.37
N ALA A 34 22.97 -82.76 44.05
CA ALA A 34 24.28 -82.74 43.39
C ALA A 34 24.98 -81.36 43.47
N LEU A 35 24.21 -80.28 43.36
CA LEU A 35 24.73 -78.92 43.50
C LEU A 35 25.12 -78.59 44.94
N PHE A 36 24.32 -79.05 45.92
CA PHE A 36 24.60 -78.91 47.34
C PHE A 36 25.94 -79.55 47.71
N LYS A 37 26.14 -80.81 47.30
CA LYS A 37 27.39 -81.57 47.51
C LYS A 37 28.62 -81.02 46.78
N LYS A 38 28.43 -80.24 45.71
CA LYS A 38 29.54 -79.66 44.93
C LYS A 38 30.18 -78.47 45.66
N TYR A 39 29.41 -77.74 46.47
CA TYR A 39 29.83 -76.50 47.11
C TYR A 39 29.97 -76.60 48.64
N ASP A 40 29.51 -77.71 49.23
CA ASP A 40 29.73 -78.13 50.63
C ASP A 40 31.13 -78.78 50.74
N LYS A 41 32.13 -77.99 51.17
CA LYS A 41 33.56 -78.39 51.20
C LYS A 41 33.97 -78.99 52.53
N ASP A 42 33.29 -78.64 53.61
CA ASP A 42 33.51 -79.21 54.95
C ASP A 42 32.61 -80.43 55.23
N GLY A 43 31.62 -80.69 54.38
CA GLY A 43 30.80 -81.92 54.39
C GLY A 43 29.81 -81.97 55.55
N ASP A 44 29.48 -80.82 56.14
CA ASP A 44 28.71 -80.70 57.37
C ASP A 44 27.18 -80.62 57.12
N GLY A 45 26.77 -80.54 55.85
CA GLY A 45 25.36 -80.42 55.48
C GLY A 45 24.78 -79.01 55.64
N LEU A 46 25.60 -77.99 55.88
CA LEU A 46 25.25 -76.61 56.18
C LEU A 46 26.20 -75.62 55.49
N TRP A 47 25.71 -74.89 54.49
CA TRP A 47 26.61 -73.93 53.80
C TRP A 47 27.01 -72.76 54.70
N ASN A 48 28.33 -72.58 54.85
CA ASN A 48 28.93 -71.50 55.63
C ASN A 48 29.12 -70.21 54.80
N ARG A 49 29.58 -69.11 55.44
CA ARG A 49 29.74 -67.79 54.79
C ARG A 49 30.64 -67.82 53.54
N ALA A 50 31.72 -68.61 53.59
CA ALA A 50 32.68 -68.71 52.50
C ALA A 50 32.14 -69.56 51.34
N GLU A 51 31.33 -70.57 51.63
CA GLU A 51 30.70 -71.44 50.64
C GLU A 51 29.54 -70.76 49.90
N ILE A 52 28.74 -69.95 50.61
CA ILE A 52 27.71 -69.09 49.99
C ILE A 52 28.36 -68.09 49.03
N GLN A 53 29.52 -67.53 49.40
CA GLN A 53 30.30 -66.62 48.55
C GLN A 53 30.90 -67.35 47.33
N ALA A 54 31.43 -68.56 47.52
CA ALA A 54 31.95 -69.40 46.44
C ALA A 54 30.85 -69.86 45.47
N TYR A 55 29.66 -70.18 45.97
CA TYR A 55 28.49 -70.52 45.17
C TYR A 55 28.01 -69.34 44.33
N ALA A 56 27.91 -68.14 44.91
CA ALA A 56 27.53 -66.94 44.17
C ALA A 56 28.55 -66.54 43.09
N LYS A 57 29.85 -66.69 43.38
CA LYS A 57 30.92 -66.45 42.41
C LYS A 57 30.97 -67.52 41.32
N GLY A 58 30.77 -68.79 41.67
CA GLY A 58 30.88 -69.92 40.76
C GLY A 58 29.68 -70.11 39.82
N GLU A 59 28.45 -69.95 40.33
CA GLU A 59 27.23 -70.21 39.55
C GLU A 59 26.61 -68.93 38.97
N PHE A 60 26.83 -67.77 39.60
CA PHE A 60 26.23 -66.50 39.18
C PHE A 60 27.24 -65.41 38.78
N ASN A 61 28.55 -65.70 38.86
CA ASN A 61 29.64 -64.76 38.60
C ASN A 61 29.44 -63.41 39.33
N PHE A 62 28.93 -63.48 40.56
CA PHE A 62 28.55 -62.32 41.36
C PHE A 62 29.26 -62.37 42.71
N GLU A 63 30.00 -61.31 43.02
CA GLU A 63 30.63 -61.13 44.32
C GLU A 63 29.62 -60.48 45.27
N LEU A 64 29.18 -61.23 46.27
CA LEU A 64 28.19 -60.79 47.25
C LEU A 64 28.78 -59.68 48.16
N PRO A 65 28.20 -58.46 48.18
CA PRO A 65 28.58 -57.43 49.15
C PRO A 65 28.30 -57.90 50.59
N ALA A 66 29.11 -57.44 51.55
CA ALA A 66 29.02 -57.86 52.96
C ALA A 66 27.63 -57.63 53.57
N GLU A 67 26.98 -56.50 53.26
CA GLU A 67 25.60 -56.19 53.70
C GLU A 67 24.57 -57.21 53.18
N ASN A 68 24.71 -57.63 51.92
CA ASN A 68 23.82 -58.61 51.30
C ASN A 68 24.09 -60.01 51.86
N LEU A 69 25.34 -60.35 52.15
CA LEU A 69 25.73 -61.60 52.78
C LEU A 69 25.13 -61.72 54.19
N GLU A 70 25.19 -60.65 54.99
CA GLU A 70 24.58 -60.62 56.32
C GLU A 70 23.05 -60.70 56.28
N ARG A 71 22.40 -60.02 55.33
CA ARG A 71 20.95 -60.10 55.13
C ARG A 71 20.52 -61.52 54.73
N ILE A 72 21.29 -62.17 53.86
CA ILE A 72 21.08 -63.56 53.44
C ILE A 72 21.25 -64.52 54.62
N MET A 73 22.30 -64.36 55.42
CA MET A 73 22.53 -65.18 56.62
C MET A 73 21.39 -65.01 57.63
N ARG A 74 20.87 -63.79 57.83
CA ARG A 74 19.74 -63.53 58.75
C ARG A 74 18.42 -64.12 58.26
N GLN A 75 18.16 -64.10 56.95
CA GLN A 75 16.87 -64.55 56.39
C GLN A 75 16.83 -66.04 56.06
N VAL A 76 17.98 -66.65 55.75
CA VAL A 76 18.05 -68.00 55.19
C VAL A 76 18.69 -69.01 56.15
N CYS A 77 19.60 -68.58 57.03
CA CYS A 77 20.25 -69.48 58.00
C CYS A 77 19.49 -69.48 59.33
N ARG A 78 19.13 -70.66 59.84
CA ARG A 78 18.58 -70.85 61.19
C ARG A 78 19.72 -71.19 62.18
N GLY A 79 20.70 -70.31 62.31
CA GLY A 79 21.91 -70.54 63.11
C GLY A 79 23.19 -70.49 62.25
N GLU A 80 24.14 -71.40 62.48
CA GLU A 80 25.51 -71.36 61.92
C GLU A 80 25.62 -71.65 60.41
N GLY A 81 24.55 -72.10 59.72
CA GLY A 81 24.59 -72.32 58.27
C GLY A 81 23.24 -72.51 57.59
N ALA A 82 23.26 -72.55 56.25
CA ALA A 82 22.08 -72.75 55.41
C ALA A 82 21.87 -74.24 55.11
N SER A 83 20.71 -74.78 55.51
CA SER A 83 20.37 -76.19 55.27
C SER A 83 19.90 -76.45 53.84
N MET A 84 19.89 -77.73 53.46
CA MET A 84 19.43 -78.24 52.16
C MET A 84 18.00 -77.78 51.77
N GLU A 85 17.11 -77.57 52.74
CA GLU A 85 15.76 -77.05 52.53
C GLU A 85 15.77 -75.54 52.20
N ALA A 86 16.75 -74.82 52.74
CA ALA A 86 16.94 -73.39 52.55
C ALA A 86 17.66 -73.02 51.24
N LEU A 87 18.18 -74.01 50.48
CA LEU A 87 18.93 -73.78 49.25
C LEU A 87 18.14 -73.02 48.16
N GLN A 88 16.83 -73.26 48.08
CA GLN A 88 15.97 -72.55 47.14
C GLN A 88 15.76 -71.10 47.54
N LEU A 89 15.62 -70.83 48.85
CA LEU A 89 15.54 -69.48 49.40
C LEU A 89 16.87 -68.76 49.24
N LEU A 90 18.00 -69.44 49.47
CA LEU A 90 19.34 -68.91 49.25
C LEU A 90 19.54 -68.48 47.80
N LYS A 91 19.15 -69.33 46.84
CA LYS A 91 19.22 -69.02 45.41
C LYS A 91 18.40 -67.78 45.05
N VAL A 92 17.18 -67.66 45.59
CA VAL A 92 16.32 -66.48 45.39
C VAL A 92 16.97 -65.24 46.01
N SER A 93 17.49 -65.32 47.23
CA SER A 93 18.12 -64.18 47.91
C SER A 93 19.42 -63.71 47.25
N VAL A 94 20.25 -64.63 46.73
CA VAL A 94 21.44 -64.28 45.93
C VAL A 94 21.04 -63.64 44.59
N CYS A 95 19.96 -64.12 43.95
CA CYS A 95 19.43 -63.50 42.74
C CYS A 95 18.87 -62.10 43.01
N ILE A 96 18.14 -61.91 44.12
CA ILE A 96 17.64 -60.60 44.56
C ILE A 96 18.80 -59.64 44.82
N ALA A 97 19.83 -60.06 45.54
CA ALA A 97 21.03 -59.24 45.80
C ALA A 97 21.74 -58.84 44.49
N ARG A 98 21.86 -59.75 43.53
CA ARG A 98 22.44 -59.46 42.21
C ARG A 98 21.61 -58.47 41.40
N ASP A 99 20.28 -58.60 41.43
CA ASP A 99 19.37 -57.71 40.70
C ASP A 99 19.24 -56.34 41.39
N GLU A 100 19.36 -56.27 42.72
CA GLU A 100 19.45 -55.01 43.46
C GLU A 100 20.72 -54.24 43.10
N GLU A 101 21.89 -54.89 43.04
CA GLU A 101 23.16 -54.26 42.65
C GLU A 101 23.16 -53.84 41.17
N ARG A 102 22.67 -54.70 40.26
CA ARG A 102 22.44 -54.31 38.86
C ARG A 102 21.41 -53.18 38.74
N GLY A 103 20.40 -53.16 39.59
CA GLY A 103 19.40 -52.11 39.66
C GLY A 103 19.97 -50.79 40.18
N LYS A 104 20.86 -50.81 41.19
CA LYS A 104 21.61 -49.65 41.66
C LYS A 104 22.49 -49.09 40.54
N ALA A 105 23.27 -49.93 39.86
CA ALA A 105 24.12 -49.52 38.74
C ALA A 105 23.30 -48.93 37.57
N LYS A 106 22.21 -49.58 37.16
CA LYS A 106 21.31 -49.05 36.11
C LYS A 106 20.62 -47.74 36.51
N ARG A 107 20.23 -47.60 37.79
CA ARG A 107 19.67 -46.35 38.32
C ARG A 107 20.70 -45.22 38.33
N ALA A 108 21.95 -45.51 38.70
CA ALA A 108 23.03 -44.53 38.67
C ALA A 108 23.29 -44.02 37.25
N VAL A 109 23.45 -44.92 36.27
CA VAL A 109 23.62 -44.54 34.84
C VAL A 109 22.41 -43.76 34.31
N ARG A 110 21.19 -44.16 34.69
CA ARG A 110 19.98 -43.42 34.31
C ARG A 110 19.96 -42.01 34.90
N LEU A 111 20.29 -41.87 36.18
CA LEU A 111 20.33 -40.58 36.88
C LEU A 111 21.43 -39.67 36.33
N GLU A 112 22.60 -40.21 35.99
CA GLU A 112 23.67 -39.46 35.32
C GLU A 112 23.22 -38.99 33.94
N LYS A 113 22.62 -39.87 33.14
CA LYS A 113 22.08 -39.50 31.83
C LYS A 113 20.97 -38.44 31.94
N GLU A 114 20.06 -38.56 32.90
CA GLU A 114 19.01 -37.56 33.16
C GLU A 114 19.60 -36.21 33.62
N ARG A 115 20.71 -36.21 34.37
CA ARG A 115 21.47 -35.01 34.75
C ARG A 115 22.16 -34.36 33.55
N GLU A 116 22.89 -35.12 32.74
CA GLU A 116 23.55 -34.61 31.53
C GLU A 116 22.53 -34.05 30.54
N GLU A 117 21.40 -34.74 30.34
CA GLU A 117 20.32 -34.24 29.49
C GLU A 117 19.68 -32.97 30.07
N ARG A 118 19.54 -32.85 31.40
CA ARG A 118 19.05 -31.63 32.05
C ARG A 118 20.05 -30.48 31.87
N GLU A 119 21.33 -30.70 32.14
CA GLU A 119 22.36 -29.69 31.96
C GLU A 119 22.48 -29.27 30.49
N ALA A 120 22.38 -30.20 29.54
CA ALA A 120 22.40 -29.89 28.12
C ALA A 120 21.18 -29.06 27.69
N ARG A 121 19.98 -29.35 28.23
CA ARG A 121 18.78 -28.54 28.01
C ARG A 121 18.94 -27.14 28.61
N GLU A 122 19.41 -27.04 29.86
CA GLU A 122 19.62 -25.75 30.53
C GLU A 122 20.67 -24.89 29.81
N ARG A 123 21.76 -25.50 29.31
CA ARG A 123 22.77 -24.80 28.49
C ARG A 123 22.20 -24.29 27.17
N ARG A 124 21.41 -25.11 26.46
CA ARG A 124 20.74 -24.70 25.21
C ARG A 124 19.74 -23.58 25.46
N GLU A 125 18.90 -23.70 26.48
CA GLU A 125 17.96 -22.64 26.86
C GLU A 125 18.69 -21.36 27.28
N ALA A 126 19.82 -21.46 27.98
CA ALA A 126 20.62 -20.29 28.34
C ALA A 126 21.22 -19.59 27.12
N GLU A 127 21.72 -20.36 26.13
CA GLU A 127 22.24 -19.81 24.88
C GLU A 127 21.13 -19.13 24.06
N ILE A 128 19.96 -19.75 23.94
CA ILE A 128 18.79 -19.18 23.27
C ILE A 128 18.33 -17.89 23.98
N ARG A 129 18.26 -17.90 25.32
CA ARG A 129 17.92 -16.70 26.11
C ARG A 129 18.94 -15.58 25.94
N ALA A 130 20.23 -15.89 25.87
CA ALA A 130 21.28 -14.89 25.64
C ALA A 130 21.15 -14.24 24.25
N ARG A 131 21.03 -15.05 23.19
CA ARG A 131 20.80 -14.57 21.82
C ARG A 131 19.51 -13.75 21.71
N HIS A 132 18.44 -14.19 22.38
CA HIS A 132 17.20 -13.44 22.46
C HIS A 132 17.38 -12.08 23.13
N SER A 133 18.13 -12.01 24.23
CA SER A 133 18.40 -10.75 24.93
C SER A 133 19.20 -9.77 24.06
N GLU A 134 20.18 -10.24 23.30
CA GLU A 134 20.96 -9.40 22.38
C GLU A 134 20.07 -8.80 21.30
N PHE A 135 19.29 -9.63 20.61
CA PHE A 135 18.36 -9.18 19.59
C PHE A 135 17.29 -8.22 20.13
N SER A 136 16.72 -8.53 21.31
CA SER A 136 15.71 -7.67 21.93
C SER A 136 16.27 -6.29 22.22
N SER A 137 17.53 -6.20 22.65
CA SER A 137 18.21 -4.92 22.85
C SER A 137 18.39 -4.13 21.55
N GLU A 138 18.72 -4.81 20.44
CA GLU A 138 18.85 -4.19 19.12
C GLU A 138 17.48 -3.73 18.58
N CYS A 139 16.44 -4.54 18.74
CA CYS A 139 15.07 -4.19 18.36
C CYS A 139 14.54 -3.00 19.17
N GLN A 140 14.82 -2.95 20.47
CA GLN A 140 14.48 -1.78 21.31
C GLN A 140 15.25 -0.54 20.89
N ALA A 141 16.52 -0.66 20.51
CA ALA A 141 17.28 0.47 19.96
C ALA A 141 16.66 0.99 18.66
N LEU A 142 16.27 0.09 17.74
CA LEU A 142 15.56 0.46 16.51
C LEU A 142 14.21 1.12 16.79
N LEU A 143 13.42 0.58 17.72
CA LEU A 143 12.16 1.20 18.15
C LEU A 143 12.40 2.60 18.71
N GLY A 144 13.46 2.81 19.48
CA GLY A 144 13.83 4.13 19.99
C GLY A 144 14.22 5.12 18.88
N VAL A 145 14.85 4.65 17.80
CA VAL A 145 15.11 5.49 16.61
C VAL A 145 13.80 5.84 15.90
N LEU A 146 12.90 4.87 15.69
CA LEU A 146 11.60 5.11 15.06
C LEU A 146 10.73 6.07 15.88
N GLN A 147 10.75 5.98 17.21
CA GLN A 147 10.02 6.90 18.09
C GLN A 147 10.53 8.35 17.99
N LYS A 148 11.82 8.55 17.71
CA LYS A 148 12.37 9.90 17.48
C LYS A 148 11.89 10.53 16.16
N LEU A 149 11.34 9.73 15.25
CA LEU A 149 10.75 10.20 13.99
C LEU A 149 9.28 10.63 14.14
N ASP A 150 8.58 10.17 15.19
CA ASP A 150 7.19 10.54 15.45
C ASP A 150 6.92 12.06 15.45
N PRO A 151 7.76 12.93 16.05
CA PRO A 151 7.54 14.38 15.98
C PRO A 151 7.70 14.95 14.57
N ASP A 152 8.62 14.43 13.75
CA ASP A 152 8.81 14.88 12.37
C ASP A 152 7.59 14.49 11.51
N ILE A 153 7.01 13.31 11.75
CA ILE A 153 5.77 12.85 11.10
C ILE A 153 4.58 13.71 11.53
N ALA A 154 4.41 13.93 12.84
CA ALA A 154 3.35 14.80 13.35
C ALA A 154 3.46 16.23 12.82
N SER A 155 4.69 16.72 12.64
CA SER A 155 4.94 18.01 12.02
C SER A 155 4.51 18.04 10.55
N ALA A 156 4.85 17.00 9.76
CA ALA A 156 4.41 16.89 8.37
C ALA A 156 2.88 16.78 8.24
N GLU A 157 2.23 16.01 9.11
CA GLU A 157 0.76 15.91 9.17
C GLU A 157 0.11 17.25 9.51
N ALA A 158 0.62 17.97 10.52
CA ALA A 158 0.10 19.28 10.90
C ALA A 158 0.28 20.32 9.79
N MET A 159 1.42 20.31 9.08
CA MET A 159 1.64 21.18 7.92
C MET A 159 0.66 20.85 6.78
N ALA A 160 0.41 19.57 6.51
CA ALA A 160 -0.54 19.14 5.50
C ALA A 160 -1.98 19.55 5.87
N GLU A 161 -2.38 19.36 7.12
CA GLU A 161 -3.70 19.77 7.61
C GLU A 161 -3.91 21.28 7.52
N ALA A 162 -2.92 22.08 7.96
CA ALA A 162 -2.98 23.54 7.84
C ALA A 162 -3.08 23.99 6.37
N LEU A 163 -2.31 23.35 5.48
CA LEU A 163 -2.39 23.62 4.04
C LEU A 163 -3.77 23.29 3.47
N VAL A 164 -4.38 22.18 3.87
CA VAL A 164 -5.74 21.79 3.46
C VAL A 164 -6.78 22.79 3.99
N GLN A 165 -6.67 23.23 5.25
CA GLN A 165 -7.58 24.21 5.84
C GLN A 165 -7.51 25.55 5.09
N ASP A 166 -6.31 26.07 4.83
CA ASP A 166 -6.11 27.32 4.09
C ASP A 166 -6.58 27.19 2.63
N ALA A 167 -6.33 26.05 1.99
CA ALA A 167 -6.80 25.76 0.64
C ALA A 167 -8.32 25.71 0.56
N ASN A 168 -9.00 25.08 1.52
CA ASN A 168 -10.45 25.05 1.63
C ASN A 168 -11.05 26.41 1.96
N GLY A 169 -10.38 27.21 2.80
CA GLY A 169 -10.74 28.59 3.12
C GLY A 169 -10.49 29.58 1.96
N GLY A 170 -9.69 29.20 0.97
CA GLY A 170 -9.39 30.06 -0.19
C GLY A 170 -8.41 31.17 0.14
N GLN A 171 -7.64 30.99 1.21
CA GLN A 171 -6.73 32.00 1.76
C GLN A 171 -5.29 31.85 1.24
N ILE A 172 -5.03 30.85 0.42
CA ILE A 172 -3.68 30.53 -0.07
C ILE A 172 -3.56 30.68 -1.60
N LYS A 173 -2.46 31.31 -2.03
CA LYS A 173 -2.08 31.41 -3.45
C LYS A 173 -1.35 30.15 -3.91
N GLU A 174 -1.35 29.87 -5.21
CA GLU A 174 -0.67 28.69 -5.77
C GLU A 174 0.82 28.64 -5.40
N ALA A 175 1.53 29.77 -5.48
CA ALA A 175 2.95 29.85 -5.15
C ALA A 175 3.23 29.47 -3.68
N ASP A 176 2.39 29.96 -2.76
CA ASP A 176 2.50 29.65 -1.33
C ASP A 176 2.16 28.18 -1.05
N ALA A 177 1.12 27.66 -1.71
CA ALA A 177 0.73 26.25 -1.61
C ALA A 177 1.84 25.33 -2.13
N ARG A 178 2.51 25.71 -3.23
CA ARG A 178 3.67 25.01 -3.78
C ARG A 178 4.85 25.02 -2.82
N ALA A 179 5.18 26.17 -2.24
CA ALA A 179 6.28 26.28 -1.28
C ALA A 179 6.03 25.43 -0.02
N ARG A 180 4.80 25.44 0.50
CA ARG A 180 4.42 24.63 1.66
C ARG A 180 4.43 23.12 1.35
N LEU A 181 3.96 22.72 0.17
CA LEU A 181 4.07 21.32 -0.28
C LEU A 181 5.54 20.88 -0.35
N GLY A 182 6.43 21.72 -0.89
CA GLY A 182 7.87 21.42 -0.93
C GLY A 182 8.48 21.27 0.47
N ALA A 183 8.00 22.02 1.47
CA ALA A 183 8.42 21.84 2.86
C ALA A 183 7.96 20.48 3.43
N ILE A 184 6.72 20.06 3.15
CA ILE A 184 6.20 18.75 3.55
C ILE A 184 6.99 17.63 2.87
N GLU A 185 7.27 17.76 1.57
CA GLU A 185 8.08 16.81 0.80
C GLU A 185 9.50 16.67 1.36
N ALA A 186 10.15 17.77 1.74
CA ALA A 186 11.48 17.74 2.33
C ALA A 186 11.50 16.97 3.66
N VAL A 187 10.51 17.20 4.53
CA VAL A 187 10.38 16.46 5.80
C VAL A 187 10.09 14.98 5.52
N ALA A 188 9.10 14.69 4.67
CA ALA A 188 8.72 13.33 4.34
C ALA A 188 9.88 12.54 3.72
N GLN A 189 10.66 13.15 2.83
CA GLN A 189 11.81 12.49 2.19
C GLN A 189 12.88 12.11 3.21
N LYS A 190 13.20 13.03 4.14
CA LYS A 190 14.13 12.76 5.23
C LYS A 190 13.62 11.61 6.10
N THR A 191 12.35 11.62 6.49
CA THR A 191 11.78 10.61 7.38
C THR A 191 11.64 9.25 6.70
N HIS A 192 11.22 9.18 5.43
CA HIS A 192 11.18 7.93 4.65
C HIS A 192 12.56 7.28 4.56
N SER A 193 13.63 8.07 4.35
CA SER A 193 14.99 7.52 4.28
C SER A 193 15.43 6.87 5.60
N ALA A 194 15.03 7.45 6.73
CA ALA A 194 15.28 6.89 8.06
C ALA A 194 14.45 5.62 8.31
N ILE A 195 13.17 5.61 7.92
CA ILE A 195 12.30 4.43 8.03
C ILE A 195 12.85 3.27 7.18
N ALA A 196 13.26 3.54 5.94
CA ALA A 196 13.86 2.54 5.05
C ALA A 196 15.16 1.97 5.65
N GLY A 197 15.99 2.81 6.26
CA GLY A 197 17.18 2.37 6.99
C GLY A 197 16.84 1.43 8.15
N ALA A 198 15.84 1.76 8.96
CA ALA A 198 15.40 0.93 10.07
C ALA A 198 14.78 -0.41 9.60
N GLN A 199 14.04 -0.41 8.49
CA GLN A 199 13.52 -1.63 7.87
C GLN A 199 14.64 -2.56 7.39
N LEU A 200 15.68 -2.00 6.78
CA LEU A 200 16.83 -2.76 6.29
C LEU A 200 17.63 -3.36 7.45
N GLN A 201 17.78 -2.61 8.56
CA GLN A 201 18.37 -3.12 9.79
C GLN A 201 17.52 -4.26 10.39
N ALA A 202 16.20 -4.10 10.50
CA ALA A 202 15.30 -5.14 11.00
C ALA A 202 15.33 -6.41 10.15
N GLN A 203 15.40 -6.30 8.82
CA GLN A 203 15.58 -7.44 7.92
C GLN A 203 16.94 -8.12 8.10
N GLY A 204 18.00 -7.33 8.25
CA GLY A 204 19.35 -7.85 8.54
C GLY A 204 19.40 -8.62 9.85
N LEU A 205 18.70 -8.15 10.89
CA LEU A 205 18.57 -8.87 12.16
C LEU A 205 17.76 -10.15 11.99
N SER A 206 16.59 -10.09 11.35
CA SER A 206 15.79 -11.28 11.10
C SER A 206 16.56 -12.36 10.32
N ALA A 207 17.43 -11.98 9.38
CA ALA A 207 18.25 -12.91 8.61
C ALA A 207 19.32 -13.60 9.45
N LYS A 208 19.94 -12.90 10.41
CA LYS A 208 20.96 -13.47 11.32
C LYS A 208 20.40 -14.57 12.21
N PHE A 209 19.12 -14.48 12.57
CA PHE A 209 18.48 -15.39 13.54
C PHE A 209 17.51 -16.39 12.89
N LEU A 210 17.54 -16.53 11.56
CA LEU A 210 16.64 -17.41 10.80
C LEU A 210 16.95 -18.91 10.98
N GLU A 211 18.15 -19.25 11.43
CA GLU A 211 18.62 -20.65 11.53
C GLU A 211 18.02 -21.40 12.72
N ASP A 212 17.64 -20.70 13.80
CA ASP A 212 17.11 -21.30 15.02
C ASP A 212 15.60 -21.05 15.15
N LYS A 213 14.80 -22.11 14.97
CA LYS A 213 13.32 -22.03 15.03
C LYS A 213 12.79 -21.49 16.36
N GLU A 214 13.38 -21.91 17.49
CA GLU A 214 12.95 -21.48 18.83
C GLU A 214 13.27 -19.99 19.08
N VAL A 215 14.41 -19.51 18.57
CA VAL A 215 14.77 -18.09 18.62
C VAL A 215 13.78 -17.31 17.75
N ALA A 216 13.53 -17.75 16.52
CA ALA A 216 12.60 -17.09 15.59
C ALA A 216 11.18 -16.95 16.14
N GLU A 217 10.64 -17.96 16.85
CA GLU A 217 9.32 -17.89 17.50
C GLU A 217 9.27 -16.84 18.62
N LEU A 218 10.35 -16.66 19.38
CA LEU A 218 10.45 -15.61 20.40
C LEU A 218 10.62 -14.19 19.81
N MET A 219 11.23 -14.07 18.63
CA MET A 219 11.51 -12.78 17.97
C MET A 219 10.32 -12.24 17.17
N ALA A 220 9.40 -13.12 16.78
CA ALA A 220 8.22 -12.79 16.01
C ALA A 220 7.42 -11.57 16.53
N PRO A 221 7.11 -11.43 17.83
CA PRO A 221 6.37 -10.25 18.34
C PRO A 221 7.17 -8.95 18.20
N GLU A 222 8.48 -8.96 18.39
CA GLU A 222 9.34 -7.77 18.29
C GLU A 222 9.49 -7.29 16.84
N LEU A 223 9.69 -8.22 15.91
CA LEU A 223 9.70 -7.94 14.47
C LEU A 223 8.33 -7.44 13.99
N ALA A 224 7.24 -8.04 14.49
CA ALA A 224 5.89 -7.59 14.18
C ALA A 224 5.63 -6.16 14.69
N ALA A 225 6.12 -5.81 15.89
CA ALA A 225 6.02 -4.45 16.44
C ALA A 225 6.80 -3.44 15.60
N LEU A 226 8.05 -3.75 15.23
CA LEU A 226 8.87 -2.92 14.34
C LEU A 226 8.19 -2.71 12.98
N LYS A 227 7.73 -3.80 12.35
CA LYS A 227 7.04 -3.76 11.06
C LYS A 227 5.80 -2.88 11.13
N THR A 228 4.92 -3.13 12.10
CA THR A 228 3.68 -2.36 12.30
C THR A 228 3.97 -0.88 12.50
N LYS A 229 5.01 -0.54 13.29
CA LYS A 229 5.42 0.85 13.50
C LYS A 229 5.89 1.49 12.19
N THR A 230 6.79 0.85 11.45
CA THR A 230 7.28 1.39 10.17
C THR A 230 6.15 1.57 9.14
N GLU A 231 5.24 0.60 9.02
CA GLU A 231 4.09 0.69 8.11
C GLU A 231 3.12 1.81 8.51
N SER A 232 2.88 2.00 9.82
CA SER A 232 2.04 3.09 10.31
C SER A 232 2.62 4.47 10.01
N GLN A 233 3.95 4.62 10.15
CA GLN A 233 4.67 5.86 9.89
C GLN A 233 4.74 6.15 8.38
N ASP A 234 4.98 5.13 7.56
CA ASP A 234 4.98 5.25 6.10
C ASP A 234 3.59 5.65 5.57
N LEU A 235 2.53 5.06 6.12
CA LEU A 235 1.15 5.41 5.77
C LEU A 235 0.81 6.85 6.15
N ALA A 236 1.24 7.32 7.32
CA ALA A 236 1.03 8.70 7.77
C ALA A 236 1.69 9.71 6.82
N LEU A 237 2.96 9.48 6.45
CA LEU A 237 3.68 10.34 5.50
C LEU A 237 3.03 10.36 4.12
N ARG A 238 2.63 9.20 3.59
CA ARG A 238 1.92 9.13 2.30
C ARG A 238 0.61 9.91 2.32
N LYS A 239 -0.15 9.82 3.41
CA LYS A 239 -1.38 10.61 3.57
C LYS A 239 -1.10 12.10 3.60
N ALA A 240 -0.10 12.55 4.37
CA ALA A 240 0.29 13.96 4.45
C ALA A 240 0.69 14.51 3.07
N LEU A 241 1.49 13.76 2.30
CA LEU A 241 1.89 14.13 0.94
C LEU A 241 0.69 14.20 -0.02
N ALA A 242 -0.19 13.19 0.01
CA ALA A 242 -1.37 13.16 -0.83
C ALA A 242 -2.32 14.33 -0.52
N SER A 243 -2.55 14.62 0.76
CA SER A 243 -3.37 15.75 1.20
C SER A 243 -2.75 17.10 0.79
N GLY A 244 -1.43 17.26 0.91
CA GLY A 244 -0.73 18.45 0.46
C GLY A 244 -0.84 18.65 -1.06
N ALA A 245 -0.68 17.59 -1.85
CA ALA A 245 -0.83 17.63 -3.29
C ALA A 245 -2.26 18.02 -3.71
N GLN A 246 -3.28 17.44 -3.07
CA GLN A 246 -4.68 17.80 -3.29
C GLN A 246 -4.97 19.26 -2.94
N ALA A 247 -4.43 19.76 -1.82
CA ALA A 247 -4.60 21.15 -1.41
C ALA A 247 -3.96 22.13 -2.41
N ARG A 248 -2.77 21.81 -2.93
CA ARG A 248 -2.15 22.58 -4.01
C ARG A 248 -3.00 22.60 -5.27
N GLN A 249 -3.52 21.43 -5.69
CA GLN A 249 -4.40 21.35 -6.86
C GLN A 249 -5.67 22.20 -6.67
N LEU A 250 -6.25 22.19 -5.48
CA LEU A 250 -7.41 23.03 -5.16
C LEU A 250 -7.06 24.53 -5.24
N ALA A 251 -5.92 24.94 -4.70
CA ALA A 251 -5.46 26.33 -4.77
C ALA A 251 -5.24 26.79 -6.22
N LEU A 252 -4.65 25.93 -7.05
CA LEU A 252 -4.44 26.16 -8.48
C LEU A 252 -5.78 26.28 -9.24
N ASN A 253 -6.73 25.37 -9.00
CA ASN A 253 -8.08 25.43 -9.58
C ASN A 253 -8.81 26.73 -9.20
N ARG A 254 -8.68 27.18 -7.94
CA ARG A 254 -9.33 28.42 -7.46
C ARG A 254 -8.70 29.67 -8.04
N ALA A 255 -7.36 29.76 -8.05
CA ALA A 255 -6.65 30.88 -8.67
C ALA A 255 -7.05 31.03 -10.14
N PHE A 256 -7.18 29.89 -10.83
CA PHE A 256 -7.62 29.86 -12.21
C PHE A 256 -9.08 30.26 -12.39
N ALA A 257 -10.00 29.74 -11.57
CA ALA A 257 -11.41 30.15 -11.62
C ALA A 257 -11.57 31.67 -11.39
N ALA A 258 -10.77 32.25 -10.49
CA ALA A 258 -10.74 33.69 -10.29
C ALA A 258 -10.24 34.43 -11.54
N TYR A 259 -9.16 33.95 -12.18
CA TYR A 259 -8.67 34.49 -13.44
C TYR A 259 -9.71 34.40 -14.57
N GLU A 260 -10.36 33.26 -14.76
CA GLU A 260 -11.36 33.08 -15.81
C GLU A 260 -12.59 33.96 -15.60
N ASN A 261 -13.05 34.13 -14.36
CA ASN A 261 -14.14 35.05 -14.06
C ASN A 261 -13.78 36.50 -14.43
N LEU A 262 -12.55 36.93 -14.12
CA LEU A 262 -12.04 38.25 -14.50
C LEU A 262 -11.90 38.38 -16.02
N ARG A 263 -11.34 37.38 -16.69
CA ARG A 263 -11.21 37.34 -18.16
C ARG A 263 -12.58 37.45 -18.82
N MET A 264 -13.58 36.69 -18.36
CA MET A 264 -14.94 36.72 -18.88
C MET A 264 -15.61 38.07 -18.66
N GLU A 265 -15.40 38.73 -17.49
CA GLU A 265 -15.89 40.09 -17.25
C GLU A 265 -15.29 41.09 -18.25
N VAL A 266 -13.97 41.04 -18.47
CA VAL A 266 -13.26 41.92 -19.42
C VAL A 266 -13.70 41.66 -20.86
N ALA A 267 -13.76 40.38 -21.27
CA ALA A 267 -14.18 39.98 -22.60
C ALA A 267 -15.63 40.39 -22.90
N ALA A 268 -16.54 40.21 -21.95
CA ALA A 268 -17.94 40.62 -22.09
C ALA A 268 -18.07 42.13 -22.29
N LYS A 269 -17.38 42.94 -21.48
CA LYS A 269 -17.38 44.40 -21.62
C LYS A 269 -16.83 44.84 -22.97
N LEU A 270 -15.69 44.29 -23.39
CA LEU A 270 -15.08 44.60 -24.68
C LEU A 270 -15.99 44.23 -25.86
N ARG A 271 -16.65 43.06 -25.80
CA ARG A 271 -17.60 42.61 -26.83
C ARG A 271 -18.81 43.52 -26.92
N VAL A 272 -19.38 43.93 -25.79
CA VAL A 272 -20.50 44.90 -25.78
C VAL A 272 -20.07 46.22 -26.43
N CYS A 273 -18.87 46.72 -26.15
CA CYS A 273 -18.38 47.97 -26.75
C CYS A 273 -18.25 47.92 -28.28
N ILE A 274 -17.86 46.78 -28.87
CA ILE A 274 -17.76 46.66 -30.33
C ILE A 274 -19.12 46.37 -30.96
N GLU A 275 -19.99 45.62 -30.28
CA GLU A 275 -21.35 45.35 -30.75
C GLU A 275 -22.20 46.63 -30.80
N THR A 276 -22.03 47.56 -29.85
CA THR A 276 -22.71 48.88 -29.90
C THR A 276 -22.23 49.75 -31.04
N GLN A 277 -21.01 49.53 -31.54
CA GLN A 277 -20.46 50.17 -32.73
C GLN A 277 -20.80 49.42 -34.03
N GLY A 278 -21.48 48.27 -33.93
CA GLY A 278 -21.84 47.42 -35.07
C GLY A 278 -20.69 46.56 -35.63
N GLY A 279 -19.56 46.47 -34.92
CA GLY A 279 -18.43 45.62 -35.29
C GLY A 279 -18.55 44.20 -34.71
N LYS A 280 -17.66 43.30 -35.14
CA LYS A 280 -17.58 41.92 -34.63
C LYS A 280 -16.41 41.77 -33.66
N PRO A 281 -16.39 40.72 -32.81
CA PRO A 281 -15.27 40.47 -31.90
C PRO A 281 -13.89 40.39 -32.56
N ASP A 282 -13.82 39.93 -33.81
CA ASP A 282 -12.56 39.85 -34.59
C ASP A 282 -12.00 41.23 -34.98
N ASP A 283 -12.87 42.23 -35.08
CA ASP A 283 -12.53 43.61 -35.44
C ASP A 283 -12.03 44.40 -34.22
N LEU A 284 -12.22 43.87 -33.01
CA LEU A 284 -11.95 44.56 -31.75
C LEU A 284 -10.47 44.99 -31.63
N TYR A 285 -9.53 44.13 -32.04
CA TYR A 285 -8.11 44.48 -32.03
C TYR A 285 -7.79 45.64 -32.97
N ASP A 286 -8.34 45.59 -34.18
CA ASP A 286 -8.11 46.61 -35.22
C ASP A 286 -8.81 47.93 -34.85
N ALA A 287 -9.98 47.87 -34.21
CA ALA A 287 -10.69 49.04 -33.68
C ALA A 287 -9.91 49.76 -32.57
N ILE A 288 -9.33 49.01 -31.64
CA ILE A 288 -8.48 49.57 -30.57
C ILE A 288 -7.19 50.15 -31.17
N LYS A 289 -6.57 49.43 -32.11
CA LYS A 289 -5.34 49.89 -32.79
C LYS A 289 -5.59 51.16 -33.61
N ALA A 290 -6.72 51.27 -34.29
CA ALA A 290 -7.10 52.47 -35.03
C ALA A 290 -7.27 53.70 -34.11
N SER A 291 -7.72 53.48 -32.87
CA SER A 291 -7.82 54.54 -31.87
C SER A 291 -6.47 54.94 -31.25
N SER A 292 -5.44 54.09 -31.34
CA SER A 292 -4.12 54.30 -30.70
C SER A 292 -2.96 54.60 -31.65
N GLY A 293 -3.14 54.38 -32.95
CA GLY A 293 -2.23 54.83 -34.01
C GLY A 293 -1.07 53.89 -34.39
N THR A 294 -0.55 53.04 -33.49
CA THR A 294 0.59 52.14 -33.82
C THR A 294 0.58 50.79 -33.10
N LYS A 295 0.42 50.74 -31.78
CA LYS A 295 0.47 49.52 -30.94
C LYS A 295 -0.77 49.38 -30.07
N VAL A 296 -1.11 48.14 -29.69
CA VAL A 296 -2.16 47.88 -28.69
C VAL A 296 -1.49 47.64 -27.34
N THR A 297 -1.75 48.52 -26.38
CA THR A 297 -1.23 48.42 -25.01
C THR A 297 -2.41 48.39 -24.03
N LYS A 298 -2.12 48.09 -22.76
CA LYS A 298 -3.12 48.08 -21.69
C LYS A 298 -3.85 49.42 -21.57
N ARG A 299 -3.10 50.53 -21.65
CA ARG A 299 -3.68 51.89 -21.71
C ARG A 299 -4.70 52.07 -22.82
N HIS A 300 -4.41 51.57 -24.01
CA HIS A 300 -5.31 51.72 -25.16
C HIS A 300 -6.61 50.93 -24.96
N ILE A 301 -6.52 49.71 -24.40
CA ILE A 301 -7.70 48.91 -24.04
C ILE A 301 -8.55 49.65 -23.00
N LYS A 302 -7.92 50.24 -21.97
CA LYS A 302 -8.60 51.04 -20.95
C LYS A 302 -9.28 52.27 -21.55
N ALA A 303 -8.58 53.02 -22.40
CA ALA A 303 -9.12 54.21 -23.05
C ALA A 303 -10.33 53.86 -23.93
N TYR A 304 -10.26 52.74 -24.65
CA TYR A 304 -11.36 52.24 -25.46
C TYR A 304 -12.59 51.85 -24.62
N LEU A 305 -12.39 51.16 -23.49
CA LEU A 305 -13.47 50.83 -22.56
C LEU A 305 -14.12 52.09 -21.97
N GLN A 306 -13.31 53.07 -21.55
CA GLN A 306 -13.79 54.35 -21.02
C GLN A 306 -14.59 55.15 -22.05
N ALA A 307 -14.13 55.21 -23.29
CA ALA A 307 -14.82 55.90 -24.39
C ALA A 307 -16.21 55.30 -24.65
N ASN A 308 -16.38 53.99 -24.39
CA ASN A 308 -17.64 53.25 -24.56
C ASN A 308 -18.42 53.08 -23.24
N GLN A 309 -18.21 53.98 -22.26
CA GLN A 309 -18.92 54.01 -20.97
C GLN A 309 -18.78 52.73 -20.13
N SER A 310 -17.77 51.91 -20.40
CA SER A 310 -17.47 50.69 -19.65
C SER A 310 -16.26 50.92 -18.75
N LEU A 311 -16.48 50.90 -17.44
CA LEU A 311 -15.39 51.03 -16.46
C LEU A 311 -14.94 49.65 -15.99
N ILE A 312 -13.62 49.46 -15.99
CA ILE A 312 -12.94 48.31 -15.40
C ILE A 312 -11.81 48.87 -14.54
N GLU A 313 -11.66 48.31 -13.34
CA GLU A 313 -10.55 48.63 -12.44
C GLU A 313 -9.22 48.18 -13.05
N ASP A 314 -8.17 48.99 -12.86
CA ASP A 314 -6.86 48.75 -13.46
C ASP A 314 -6.27 47.41 -13.03
N GLU A 315 -6.47 47.02 -11.78
CA GLU A 315 -6.01 45.75 -11.21
C GLU A 315 -6.58 44.53 -11.97
N LYS A 316 -7.83 44.62 -12.44
CA LYS A 316 -8.46 43.53 -13.21
C LYS A 316 -7.84 43.40 -14.59
N LEU A 317 -7.63 44.53 -15.28
CA LEU A 317 -6.95 44.55 -16.58
C LEU A 317 -5.52 44.04 -16.47
N ASP A 318 -4.82 44.43 -15.41
CA ASP A 318 -3.47 43.96 -15.15
C ASP A 318 -3.43 42.45 -14.97
N SER A 319 -4.38 41.87 -14.23
CA SER A 319 -4.44 40.42 -14.00
C SER A 319 -4.73 39.60 -15.27
N VAL A 320 -5.57 40.11 -16.18
CA VAL A 320 -6.03 39.37 -17.36
C VAL A 320 -4.95 39.34 -18.46
N PHE A 321 -4.22 40.45 -18.63
CA PHE A 321 -3.14 40.60 -19.60
C PHE A 321 -1.75 40.36 -18.98
N LEU A 322 -1.63 39.39 -18.07
CA LEU A 322 -0.34 38.89 -17.57
C LEU A 322 0.26 37.90 -18.58
N GLY A 323 1.08 38.39 -19.50
CA GLY A 323 1.75 37.56 -20.49
C GLY A 323 3.27 37.72 -20.47
N PRO A 324 4.05 36.64 -20.25
CA PRO A 324 5.48 36.59 -20.59
C PRO A 324 5.73 36.51 -22.11
N SER A 325 4.66 36.45 -22.92
CA SER A 325 4.68 36.59 -24.38
C SER A 325 4.58 38.06 -24.85
N LEU A 326 4.50 39.00 -23.91
CA LEU A 326 4.76 40.40 -24.18
C LEU A 326 6.24 40.49 -24.55
N SER A 327 6.50 40.57 -25.86
CA SER A 327 7.79 40.74 -26.54
C SER A 327 9.00 40.81 -25.62
N GLU A 328 9.93 39.87 -25.80
CA GLU A 328 11.31 40.04 -25.37
C GLU A 328 11.76 41.50 -25.60
N LYS A 329 12.19 42.14 -24.50
CA LYS A 329 12.81 43.47 -24.42
C LYS A 329 11.85 44.65 -24.62
N ALA A 330 11.39 45.21 -23.50
CA ALA A 330 11.24 46.66 -23.42
C ALA A 330 12.66 47.25 -23.62
N GLU A 331 12.90 47.91 -24.75
CA GLU A 331 14.17 48.58 -25.03
C GLU A 331 14.33 49.87 -24.20
N ASP A 332 13.26 50.36 -23.56
CA ASP A 332 13.23 51.55 -22.71
C ASP A 332 12.39 51.35 -21.43
N GLU A 333 12.81 51.98 -20.32
CA GLU A 333 12.14 51.96 -19.00
C GLU A 333 10.71 52.55 -18.97
N ASN A 334 10.25 53.18 -20.07
CA ASN A 334 8.97 53.90 -20.15
C ASN A 334 7.97 53.33 -21.19
N ASP A 335 8.31 52.29 -21.94
CA ASP A 335 7.43 51.78 -23.01
C ASP A 335 6.57 50.61 -22.49
N GLU A 336 5.24 50.76 -22.54
CA GLU A 336 4.32 49.70 -22.13
C GLU A 336 4.41 48.52 -23.11
N PRO A 337 4.42 47.28 -22.60
CA PRO A 337 4.56 46.11 -23.45
C PRO A 337 3.39 45.98 -24.44
N GLU A 338 3.71 45.69 -25.70
CA GLU A 338 2.73 45.51 -26.77
C GLU A 338 2.00 44.18 -26.61
N ILE A 339 0.66 44.24 -26.65
CA ILE A 339 -0.18 43.05 -26.66
C ILE A 339 -0.34 42.59 -28.11
N SER A 340 0.16 41.39 -28.40
CA SER A 340 0.01 40.78 -29.71
C SER A 340 -1.47 40.53 -30.04
N ARG A 341 -1.82 40.48 -31.33
CA ARG A 341 -3.18 40.14 -31.76
C ARG A 341 -3.61 38.77 -31.22
N GLU A 342 -2.70 37.80 -31.20
CA GLU A 342 -2.97 36.45 -30.72
C GLU A 342 -3.30 36.43 -29.21
N ASP A 343 -2.51 37.12 -28.40
CA ASP A 343 -2.74 37.22 -26.95
C ASP A 343 -4.05 37.94 -26.63
N PHE A 344 -4.33 39.01 -27.37
CA PHE A 344 -5.57 39.76 -27.23
C PHE A 344 -6.79 38.91 -27.60
N MET A 345 -6.75 38.21 -28.74
CA MET A 345 -7.85 37.35 -29.18
C MET A 345 -8.08 36.18 -28.24
N ARG A 346 -7.03 35.63 -27.60
CA ARG A 346 -7.17 34.59 -26.57
C ARG A 346 -8.01 35.07 -25.38
N VAL A 347 -7.86 36.34 -24.97
CA VAL A 347 -8.65 36.93 -23.87
C VAL A 347 -10.10 37.15 -24.27
N VAL A 348 -10.34 37.60 -25.51
CA VAL A 348 -11.65 38.06 -25.98
C VAL A 348 -12.53 36.92 -26.50
N ARG A 349 -11.96 35.77 -26.87
CA ARG A 349 -12.72 34.59 -27.30
C ARG A 349 -13.56 34.03 -26.16
N VAL A 350 -14.83 33.74 -26.47
CA VAL A 350 -15.81 33.19 -25.54
C VAL A 350 -16.33 31.89 -26.12
N PHE A 351 -16.38 30.86 -25.27
CA PHE A 351 -16.88 29.54 -25.62
C PHE A 351 -18.10 29.22 -24.76
N TYR A 352 -19.01 28.43 -25.32
CA TYR A 352 -20.11 27.80 -24.59
C TYR A 352 -20.06 26.30 -24.76
N LYS A 353 -20.32 25.58 -23.68
CA LYS A 353 -20.49 24.12 -23.63
C LYS A 353 -21.96 23.77 -23.68
N VAL A 354 -22.30 22.79 -24.48
CA VAL A 354 -23.64 22.18 -24.51
C VAL A 354 -23.81 21.28 -23.29
N VAL A 355 -24.78 21.60 -22.44
CA VAL A 355 -25.11 20.81 -21.23
C VAL A 355 -26.37 19.97 -21.41
N THR A 356 -27.24 20.39 -22.33
CA THR A 356 -28.43 19.65 -22.75
C THR A 356 -28.46 19.64 -24.27
N GLU A 357 -28.78 18.50 -24.88
CA GLU A 357 -28.87 18.41 -26.34
C GLU A 357 -29.77 19.49 -26.92
N ILE A 358 -29.30 20.16 -27.98
CA ILE A 358 -29.99 21.31 -28.57
C ILE A 358 -29.80 21.37 -30.08
N VAL A 359 -30.72 22.02 -30.77
CA VAL A 359 -30.68 22.22 -32.22
C VAL A 359 -29.80 23.43 -32.56
N LEU A 360 -28.89 23.23 -33.52
CA LEU A 360 -28.19 24.30 -34.23
C LEU A 360 -29.03 24.70 -35.45
N SER A 361 -29.35 25.98 -35.58
CA SER A 361 -30.16 26.52 -36.67
C SER A 361 -29.39 27.56 -37.47
N ASP A 362 -29.88 27.91 -38.66
CA ASP A 362 -29.23 28.88 -39.55
C ASP A 362 -29.58 30.35 -39.26
N ASN A 363 -30.65 30.62 -38.51
CA ASN A 363 -31.19 31.97 -38.29
C ASN A 363 -31.47 32.26 -36.80
N LEU A 364 -31.46 33.56 -36.44
CA LEU A 364 -31.74 34.08 -35.09
C LEU A 364 -33.19 33.82 -34.68
N LEU A 365 -34.17 34.04 -35.57
CA LEU A 365 -35.58 33.82 -35.24
C LEU A 365 -35.93 32.35 -35.41
N ILE A 366 -36.33 31.65 -34.34
CA ILE A 366 -36.64 30.21 -34.38
C ILE A 366 -37.71 29.91 -35.44
N GLU A 367 -38.75 30.74 -35.52
CA GLU A 367 -39.86 30.58 -36.48
C GLU A 367 -39.43 30.67 -37.95
N GLN A 368 -38.29 31.30 -38.23
CA GLN A 368 -37.76 31.51 -39.58
C GLN A 368 -36.45 30.73 -39.80
N SER A 369 -36.14 29.77 -38.92
CA SER A 369 -34.89 29.04 -38.94
C SER A 369 -35.07 27.59 -39.39
N GLU A 370 -34.12 27.11 -40.17
CA GLU A 370 -34.00 25.70 -40.53
C GLU A 370 -33.02 24.99 -39.58
N GLN A 371 -33.32 23.73 -39.29
CA GLN A 371 -32.44 22.89 -38.50
C GLN A 371 -31.21 22.48 -39.33
N LEU A 372 -30.03 22.94 -38.91
CA LEU A 372 -28.76 22.51 -39.49
C LEU A 372 -28.37 21.12 -38.97
N ARG A 373 -28.38 20.95 -37.64
CA ARG A 373 -28.12 19.67 -36.95
C ARG A 373 -28.50 19.72 -35.47
N ARG A 374 -28.32 18.60 -34.76
CA ARG A 374 -28.35 18.55 -33.29
C ARG A 374 -26.93 18.60 -32.73
N MET A 375 -26.77 19.28 -31.61
CA MET A 375 -25.55 19.32 -30.81
C MET A 375 -25.71 18.41 -29.60
N GLU A 376 -24.71 17.58 -29.37
CA GLU A 376 -24.66 16.64 -28.24
C GLU A 376 -24.12 17.31 -26.97
N VAL A 377 -24.46 16.74 -25.82
CA VAL A 377 -23.90 17.16 -24.53
C VAL A 377 -22.37 17.03 -24.56
N GLY A 378 -21.68 18.07 -24.10
CA GLY A 378 -20.23 18.16 -24.12
C GLY A 378 -19.65 18.79 -25.39
N GLU A 379 -20.45 19.06 -26.42
CA GLU A 379 -20.00 19.86 -27.56
C GLU A 379 -19.71 21.31 -27.16
N ILE A 380 -18.80 21.95 -27.88
CA ILE A 380 -18.32 23.31 -27.59
C ILE A 380 -18.52 24.18 -28.83
N MET A 381 -18.93 25.42 -28.58
CA MET A 381 -19.18 26.44 -29.60
C MET A 381 -18.42 27.72 -29.28
N GLU A 382 -17.67 28.22 -30.25
CA GLU A 382 -17.04 29.55 -30.19
C GLU A 382 -18.08 30.61 -30.55
N VAL A 383 -18.27 31.60 -29.67
CA VAL A 383 -19.29 32.63 -29.84
C VAL A 383 -18.75 33.80 -30.66
N PHE A 384 -19.42 34.08 -31.77
CA PHE A 384 -19.16 35.23 -32.62
C PHE A 384 -20.09 36.40 -32.33
N GLN A 385 -21.33 36.12 -31.90
CA GLN A 385 -22.31 37.16 -31.60
C GLN A 385 -23.34 36.68 -30.56
N GLY A 386 -23.80 37.60 -29.71
CA GLY A 386 -24.83 37.35 -28.70
C GLY A 386 -24.26 37.15 -27.28
N PRO A 387 -25.13 37.09 -26.26
CA PRO A 387 -26.55 36.68 -26.35
C PRO A 387 -27.49 37.73 -26.96
N MET A 388 -28.29 37.33 -27.96
CA MET A 388 -29.32 38.15 -28.57
C MET A 388 -30.72 37.60 -28.25
N LEU A 389 -31.67 38.48 -27.96
CA LEU A 389 -33.06 38.10 -27.73
C LEU A 389 -33.73 37.72 -29.05
N ASP A 390 -34.28 36.52 -29.13
CA ASP A 390 -35.28 36.16 -30.13
C ASP A 390 -36.66 36.61 -29.64
N PRO A 391 -37.24 37.69 -30.21
CA PRO A 391 -38.51 38.23 -29.76
C PRO A 391 -39.71 37.31 -30.06
N SER A 392 -39.58 36.37 -31.00
CA SER A 392 -40.69 35.48 -31.38
C SER A 392 -41.07 34.53 -30.24
N VAL A 393 -40.06 34.01 -29.55
CA VAL A 393 -40.20 33.01 -28.48
C VAL A 393 -39.70 33.49 -27.11
N GLY A 394 -39.08 34.68 -27.05
CA GLY A 394 -38.59 35.29 -25.80
C GLY A 394 -37.38 34.57 -25.19
N VAL A 395 -36.52 33.97 -26.02
CA VAL A 395 -35.31 33.26 -25.57
C VAL A 395 -34.03 33.95 -26.05
N TYR A 396 -32.93 33.80 -25.31
CA TYR A 396 -31.64 34.30 -25.76
C TYR A 396 -30.91 33.26 -26.59
N ARG A 397 -30.36 33.68 -27.73
CA ARG A 397 -29.58 32.85 -28.64
C ARG A 397 -28.19 33.43 -28.85
N ILE A 398 -27.25 32.54 -29.14
CA ILE A 398 -25.88 32.89 -29.53
C ILE A 398 -25.61 32.38 -30.93
N HIS A 399 -24.81 33.14 -31.67
CA HIS A 399 -24.31 32.76 -32.98
C HIS A 399 -22.83 32.47 -32.89
N GLY A 400 -22.39 31.42 -33.57
CA GLY A 400 -21.04 30.93 -33.39
C GLY A 400 -20.75 29.68 -34.19
N LYS A 401 -19.53 29.19 -34.03
CA LYS A 401 -19.01 28.02 -34.74
C LYS A 401 -18.89 26.85 -33.79
N ALA A 402 -19.56 25.75 -34.10
CA ALA A 402 -19.39 24.50 -33.36
C ALA A 402 -18.02 23.89 -33.68
N LEU A 403 -17.28 23.47 -32.65
CA LEU A 403 -15.89 23.01 -32.81
C LEU A 403 -15.78 21.58 -33.32
N LYS A 404 -16.81 20.75 -33.08
CA LYS A 404 -16.87 19.35 -33.53
C LYS A 404 -16.81 19.22 -35.06
N ASP A 405 -17.55 20.07 -35.76
CA ASP A 405 -17.73 19.97 -37.20
C ASP A 405 -17.47 21.25 -38.00
N GLY A 406 -17.30 22.38 -37.31
CA GLY A 406 -17.02 23.68 -37.91
C GLY A 406 -18.25 24.37 -38.47
N ILE A 407 -19.47 23.85 -38.24
CA ILE A 407 -20.71 24.45 -38.72
C ILE A 407 -21.01 25.71 -37.90
N VAL A 408 -21.39 26.77 -38.59
CA VAL A 408 -21.76 28.06 -38.00
C VAL A 408 -23.28 28.16 -37.96
N GLY A 409 -23.83 28.62 -36.85
CA GLY A 409 -25.26 28.81 -36.70
C GLY A 409 -25.66 29.40 -35.35
N TRP A 410 -26.96 29.41 -35.10
CA TRP A 410 -27.63 29.96 -33.92
C TRP A 410 -28.11 28.86 -32.98
N VAL A 411 -27.86 29.03 -31.69
CA VAL A 411 -28.27 28.08 -30.64
C VAL A 411 -28.88 28.82 -29.45
N THR A 412 -29.93 28.26 -28.88
CA THR A 412 -30.61 28.81 -27.69
C THR A 412 -29.79 28.55 -26.43
N VAL A 413 -29.55 29.58 -25.62
CA VAL A 413 -28.80 29.47 -24.36
C VAL A 413 -29.65 28.82 -23.27
N ALA A 414 -30.85 29.34 -23.07
CA ALA A 414 -31.83 28.84 -22.11
C ALA A 414 -33.24 28.91 -22.71
N GLY A 415 -34.00 27.83 -22.53
CA GLY A 415 -35.39 27.75 -22.97
C GLY A 415 -36.35 28.49 -22.04
N ASN A 416 -37.55 28.75 -22.54
CA ASN A 416 -38.65 29.39 -21.81
C ASN A 416 -39.14 28.59 -20.58
N GLN A 417 -38.86 27.28 -20.51
CA GLN A 417 -39.17 26.41 -19.37
C GLN A 417 -38.07 26.38 -18.30
N GLY A 418 -37.05 27.25 -18.40
CA GLY A 418 -35.93 27.28 -17.46
C GLY A 418 -34.86 26.20 -17.71
N ILE A 419 -35.00 25.40 -18.77
CA ILE A 419 -33.97 24.44 -19.17
C ILE A 419 -32.78 25.20 -19.76
N THR A 420 -31.60 25.00 -19.17
CA THR A 420 -30.35 25.55 -19.70
C THR A 420 -29.76 24.57 -20.71
N PHE A 421 -29.49 25.03 -21.92
CA PHE A 421 -28.89 24.22 -22.98
C PHE A 421 -27.40 24.48 -23.11
N LEU A 422 -26.98 25.72 -22.88
CA LEU A 422 -25.58 26.13 -22.98
C LEU A 422 -25.11 26.80 -21.70
N MET A 423 -23.90 26.47 -21.26
CA MET A 423 -23.21 27.18 -20.18
C MET A 423 -21.92 27.82 -20.71
N PRO A 424 -21.56 29.04 -20.25
CA PRO A 424 -20.25 29.61 -20.54
C PRO A 424 -19.14 28.66 -20.09
N GLY A 425 -18.16 28.41 -20.95
CA GLY A 425 -17.09 27.43 -20.71
C GLY A 425 -16.74 26.63 -21.96
N GLY A 426 -15.84 25.65 -21.82
CA GLY A 426 -15.35 24.87 -22.98
C GLY A 426 -13.88 25.11 -23.33
N ASN A 427 -13.23 26.07 -22.70
CA ASN A 427 -11.79 26.32 -22.83
C ASN A 427 -10.94 25.52 -21.83
N LEU A 428 -11.55 24.63 -21.04
CA LEU A 428 -10.86 23.80 -20.07
C LEU A 428 -11.18 22.34 -20.28
N LEU A 429 -10.12 21.53 -20.29
CA LEU A 429 -10.19 20.10 -20.52
C LEU A 429 -9.44 19.39 -19.41
N LYS A 430 -10.14 18.57 -18.63
CA LYS A 430 -9.55 17.66 -17.67
C LYS A 430 -9.17 16.36 -18.36
N VAL A 431 -7.96 15.90 -18.10
CA VAL A 431 -7.49 14.59 -18.52
C VAL A 431 -8.23 13.52 -17.72
N VAL A 432 -9.01 12.71 -18.41
CA VAL A 432 -9.75 11.58 -17.82
C VAL A 432 -9.09 10.24 -18.10
N ARG A 433 -8.17 10.18 -19.08
CA ARG A 433 -7.30 9.05 -19.34
C ARG A 433 -5.90 9.52 -19.74
N PRO A 434 -4.84 8.78 -19.37
CA PRO A 434 -3.49 9.17 -19.72
C PRO A 434 -3.31 9.33 -21.23
N VAL A 435 -2.75 10.45 -21.68
CA VAL A 435 -2.63 10.80 -23.10
C VAL A 435 -1.38 11.61 -23.36
N GLN A 436 -0.74 11.46 -24.52
CA GLN A 436 0.48 12.19 -24.85
C GLN A 436 0.18 13.61 -25.32
N LEU A 437 0.92 14.57 -24.77
CA LEU A 437 0.98 15.96 -25.21
C LEU A 437 2.14 16.12 -26.20
N THR A 438 1.85 16.11 -27.50
CA THR A 438 2.87 16.16 -28.56
C THR A 438 3.21 17.61 -28.95
N GLU A 439 4.47 17.88 -29.29
CA GLU A 439 4.88 19.22 -29.76
C GLU A 439 4.35 19.53 -31.16
N MET A 440 4.32 18.52 -32.04
CA MET A 440 3.86 18.64 -33.42
C MET A 440 2.46 18.06 -33.61
N GLU A 441 1.82 18.48 -34.70
CA GLU A 441 0.45 18.07 -35.09
C GLU A 441 0.36 16.58 -35.47
N ASP A 442 1.49 15.94 -35.77
CA ASP A 442 1.59 14.52 -36.14
C ASP A 442 1.90 13.61 -34.93
N VAL A 443 1.37 12.38 -35.00
CA VAL A 443 1.18 11.44 -33.86
C VAL A 443 2.49 10.82 -33.32
N GLU A 444 3.65 11.08 -33.93
CA GLU A 444 4.86 10.27 -33.71
C GLU A 444 5.96 10.90 -32.83
N THR A 445 5.82 12.14 -32.38
CA THR A 445 6.83 12.75 -31.48
C THR A 445 6.57 12.43 -30.01
N ALA A 446 7.60 11.92 -29.31
CA ALA A 446 7.58 11.64 -27.88
C ALA A 446 7.29 12.92 -27.07
N GLY A 447 6.04 13.07 -26.65
CA GLY A 447 5.56 14.17 -25.84
C GLY A 447 5.51 13.85 -24.35
N ARG A 448 5.19 14.85 -23.51
CA ARG A 448 4.90 14.61 -22.09
C ARG A 448 3.65 13.73 -21.97
N LEU A 449 3.71 12.68 -21.15
CA LEU A 449 2.51 11.92 -20.79
C LEU A 449 1.70 12.72 -19.78
N LEU A 450 0.48 13.08 -20.16
CA LEU A 450 -0.48 13.67 -19.25
C LEU A 450 -1.16 12.58 -18.42
N VAL A 451 -1.38 12.86 -17.14
CA VAL A 451 -2.02 11.92 -16.20
C VAL A 451 -3.44 12.35 -15.84
N GLU A 452 -4.25 11.40 -15.41
CA GLU A 452 -5.63 11.66 -15.01
C GLU A 452 -5.70 12.75 -13.93
N GLY A 453 -6.57 13.74 -14.13
CA GLY A 453 -6.74 14.87 -13.24
C GLY A 453 -6.00 16.14 -13.64
N GLU A 454 -5.00 16.06 -14.53
CA GLU A 454 -4.36 17.25 -15.10
C GLU A 454 -5.37 18.06 -15.94
N VAL A 455 -5.22 19.39 -15.96
CA VAL A 455 -6.14 20.31 -16.64
C VAL A 455 -5.39 21.10 -17.70
N LEU A 456 -5.97 21.16 -18.89
CA LEU A 456 -5.47 21.89 -20.04
C LEU A 456 -6.36 23.09 -20.31
N GLU A 457 -5.74 24.25 -20.48
CA GLU A 457 -6.38 25.43 -21.06
C GLU A 457 -6.25 25.36 -22.58
N VAL A 458 -7.38 25.44 -23.27
CA VAL A 458 -7.41 25.31 -24.72
C VAL A 458 -6.95 26.59 -25.40
N ILE A 459 -5.86 26.50 -26.14
CA ILE A 459 -5.33 27.57 -26.98
C ILE A 459 -5.96 27.52 -28.38
N ALA A 460 -6.00 26.33 -28.97
CA ALA A 460 -6.50 26.13 -30.32
C ALA A 460 -7.18 24.77 -30.48
N TRP A 461 -8.15 24.73 -31.38
CA TRP A 461 -8.84 23.51 -31.78
C TRP A 461 -8.45 23.17 -33.21
N GLN A 462 -8.12 21.91 -33.46
CA GLN A 462 -7.85 21.45 -34.82
C GLN A 462 -8.48 20.09 -35.04
N ARG A 463 -9.21 20.00 -36.15
CA ARG A 463 -9.73 18.73 -36.63
C ARG A 463 -8.75 18.17 -37.65
N ILE A 464 -8.08 17.08 -37.30
CA ILE A 464 -7.24 16.37 -38.25
C ILE A 464 -8.16 15.42 -39.02
N ARG A 465 -8.31 15.67 -40.31
CA ARG A 465 -8.89 14.71 -41.25
C ARG A 465 -7.75 13.82 -41.75
N GLU A 466 -7.39 12.81 -40.97
CA GLU A 466 -6.57 11.73 -41.54
C GLU A 466 -7.43 10.84 -42.45
N GLN A 467 -6.77 10.14 -43.38
CA GLN A 467 -7.40 9.21 -44.34
C GLN A 467 -7.99 7.95 -43.69
N THR A 468 -8.32 8.01 -42.39
CA THR A 468 -8.99 6.98 -41.60
C THR A 468 -10.46 7.38 -41.37
N PRO A 469 -11.38 6.41 -41.26
CA PRO A 469 -12.82 6.67 -41.20
C PRO A 469 -13.32 7.38 -39.91
N GLN A 470 -12.43 7.77 -38.99
CA GLN A 470 -12.77 8.51 -37.78
C GLN A 470 -11.97 9.81 -37.73
N ALA A 471 -12.63 10.94 -37.96
CA ALA A 471 -11.99 12.25 -37.78
C ALA A 471 -11.66 12.46 -36.29
N VAL A 472 -10.38 12.67 -35.97
CA VAL A 472 -9.92 12.91 -34.60
C VAL A 472 -9.85 14.41 -34.34
N THR A 473 -10.56 14.87 -33.32
CA THR A 473 -10.43 16.25 -32.82
C THR A 473 -9.23 16.33 -31.89
N ARG A 474 -8.22 17.13 -32.26
CA ARG A 474 -7.09 17.46 -31.40
C ARG A 474 -7.21 18.88 -30.87
N VAL A 475 -6.65 19.08 -29.70
CA VAL A 475 -6.66 20.36 -28.99
C VAL A 475 -5.24 20.73 -28.68
N LYS A 476 -4.87 21.98 -29.00
CA LYS A 476 -3.65 22.58 -28.49
C LYS A 476 -3.96 23.11 -27.10
N GLY A 477 -3.44 22.43 -26.09
CA GLY A 477 -3.61 22.79 -24.69
C GLY A 477 -2.34 23.39 -24.09
N ARG A 478 -2.51 24.33 -23.18
CA ARG A 478 -1.48 24.71 -22.20
C ARG A 478 -1.80 24.03 -20.88
N LEU A 479 -0.80 23.37 -20.29
CA LEU A 479 -0.99 22.74 -18.98
C LEU A 479 -1.13 23.78 -17.88
N GLN A 480 -2.13 23.62 -17.01
CA GLN A 480 -2.38 24.55 -15.92
C GLN A 480 -1.20 24.53 -14.91
N GLY A 481 -0.66 25.72 -14.60
CA GLY A 481 0.48 25.87 -13.67
C GLY A 481 1.85 25.67 -14.31
N GLU A 482 1.92 25.37 -15.61
CA GLU A 482 3.16 25.23 -16.36
C GLU A 482 3.11 25.99 -17.69
N MET A 483 4.26 26.33 -18.25
CA MET A 483 4.34 26.95 -19.59
C MET A 483 4.37 25.92 -20.73
N VAL A 484 4.11 24.64 -20.42
CA VAL A 484 4.13 23.57 -21.41
C VAL A 484 2.87 23.65 -22.28
N THR A 485 3.07 23.70 -23.59
CA THR A 485 2.00 23.68 -24.58
C THR A 485 2.20 22.53 -25.55
N GLY A 486 1.12 21.97 -26.08
CA GLY A 486 1.20 20.92 -27.09
C GLY A 486 -0.18 20.45 -27.53
N TRP A 487 -0.19 19.47 -28.42
CA TRP A 487 -1.38 18.90 -29.00
C TRP A 487 -1.77 17.59 -28.32
N VAL A 488 -3.06 17.43 -28.09
CA VAL A 488 -3.61 16.25 -27.44
C VAL A 488 -4.92 15.84 -28.12
N SER A 489 -5.19 14.54 -28.20
CA SER A 489 -6.41 14.02 -28.83
C SER A 489 -7.56 14.00 -27.83
N MET A 490 -8.72 14.58 -28.18
CA MET A 490 -9.93 14.61 -27.33
C MET A 490 -10.45 13.20 -27.02
N SER A 491 -10.34 12.30 -27.99
CA SER A 491 -10.77 10.91 -27.89
C SER A 491 -9.88 10.02 -28.74
N GLU A 492 -9.86 8.74 -28.39
CA GLU A 492 -9.19 7.69 -29.15
C GLU A 492 -10.15 6.52 -29.25
N ASN A 493 -10.46 6.09 -30.48
CA ASN A 493 -11.43 5.02 -30.79
C ASN A 493 -12.82 5.23 -30.16
N GLY A 494 -13.28 6.48 -30.06
CA GLY A 494 -14.59 6.83 -29.50
C GLY A 494 -14.65 6.88 -27.97
N VAL A 495 -13.54 6.61 -27.28
CA VAL A 495 -13.44 6.78 -25.83
C VAL A 495 -12.79 8.14 -25.54
N PRO A 496 -13.32 8.96 -24.60
CA PRO A 496 -12.77 10.28 -24.31
C PRO A 496 -11.44 10.18 -23.54
N ASN A 497 -10.42 10.92 -23.99
CA ASN A 497 -9.18 11.16 -23.23
C ASN A 497 -9.31 12.40 -22.36
N LEU A 498 -10.12 13.34 -22.82
CA LEU A 498 -10.36 14.62 -22.20
C LEU A 498 -11.85 14.84 -21.97
N GLU A 499 -12.18 15.49 -20.86
CA GLU A 499 -13.52 15.94 -20.54
C GLU A 499 -13.54 17.45 -20.32
N VAL A 500 -14.53 18.12 -20.89
CA VAL A 500 -14.72 19.56 -20.70
C VAL A 500 -15.16 19.83 -19.26
N LEU A 501 -14.40 20.65 -18.53
CA LEU A 501 -14.76 21.06 -17.17
C LEU A 501 -16.00 21.96 -17.13
#